data_AF-A0A0F9L774-F1
#
_entry.id   AF-A0A0F9L774-F1
#
_cell.length_a   1.000
_cell.length_b   1.000
_cell.length_c   1.000
_cell.angle_alpha   90.00
_cell.angle_beta   90.00
_cell.angle_gamma   90.00
#
_symmetry.space_group_name_H-M   'P 1'
#
loop_
_entity.id
_entity.type
_entity.pdbx_description
1 polymer ?
#
loop_
_entity_poly.entity_id
_entity_poly.type
_entity_poly.pdbx_seq_one_letter_code
_entity_poly.pdbx_strand_id
1 'polypeptide(L)'
;MTDRDEAVSNVVEGIEEEEKRERGEEQIVTLSTGVELKVSSVPKNFLYAVTSKFERPKVPTYFNEGKGREEENPDDPDYQEALDQYIVEIANASNNVVLLRGTQIERIPEGFPGPDSKEWIEEMEALDLPMINNSRVRYLAWVKGMAAPLDEDITLLMEEIGRLTGVTEADVADAVDRFQR
;
A
#
# COMPACT_ATOMS: atom_id res chain seq x y z
N MET A 1 15.19 -8.06 -46.59
CA MET A 1 13.94 -7.42 -46.11
C MET A 1 13.48 -8.32 -44.97
N THR A 2 14.24 -8.29 -43.85
CA THR A 2 14.22 -9.43 -42.91
C THR A 2 14.54 -9.02 -41.47
N ASP A 3 15.48 -8.09 -41.20
CA ASP A 3 15.77 -7.68 -39.81
C ASP A 3 14.73 -6.74 -39.18
N ARG A 4 14.06 -5.92 -40.01
CA ARG A 4 13.14 -4.89 -39.50
C ARG A 4 11.79 -5.47 -39.09
N ASP A 5 11.38 -6.58 -39.71
CA ASP A 5 10.10 -7.24 -39.42
C ASP A 5 10.21 -8.11 -38.16
N GLU A 6 11.38 -8.70 -37.90
CA GLU A 6 11.65 -9.50 -36.69
C GLU A 6 11.74 -8.61 -35.44
N ALA A 7 12.38 -7.45 -35.54
CA ALA A 7 12.44 -6.49 -34.44
C ALA A 7 11.05 -5.90 -34.10
N VAL A 8 10.21 -5.65 -35.11
CA VAL A 8 8.83 -5.18 -34.90
C VAL A 8 7.94 -6.29 -34.33
N SER A 9 8.12 -7.54 -34.78
CA SER A 9 7.43 -8.70 -34.23
C SER A 9 7.75 -8.90 -32.75
N ASN A 10 9.03 -8.86 -32.37
CA ASN A 10 9.47 -9.03 -30.98
C ASN A 10 9.00 -7.89 -30.06
N VAL A 11 8.88 -6.66 -30.59
CA VAL A 11 8.32 -5.52 -29.83
C VAL A 11 6.81 -5.66 -29.66
N VAL A 12 6.09 -6.09 -30.69
CA VAL A 12 4.63 -6.32 -30.60
C VAL A 12 4.33 -7.49 -29.66
N GLU A 13 5.11 -8.57 -29.71
CA GLU A 13 4.97 -9.73 -28.82
C GLU A 13 5.29 -9.38 -27.35
N GLY A 14 6.31 -8.54 -27.11
CA GLY A 14 6.60 -8.00 -25.79
C GLY A 14 5.51 -7.07 -25.23
N ILE A 15 4.87 -6.27 -26.09
CA ILE A 15 3.72 -5.42 -25.72
C ILE A 15 2.48 -6.29 -25.44
N GLU A 16 2.23 -7.35 -26.22
CA GLU A 16 1.12 -8.27 -25.97
C GLU A 16 1.31 -9.11 -24.70
N GLU A 17 2.55 -9.48 -24.35
CA GLU A 17 2.86 -10.14 -23.07
C GLU A 17 2.76 -9.18 -21.87
N GLU A 18 3.17 -7.91 -22.01
CA GLU A 18 2.92 -6.88 -20.99
C GLU A 18 1.42 -6.60 -20.86
N GLU A 19 0.67 -6.45 -21.95
CA GLU A 19 -0.79 -6.25 -21.91
C GLU A 19 -1.54 -7.47 -21.35
N LYS A 20 -1.06 -8.71 -21.60
CA LYS A 20 -1.61 -9.93 -20.98
C LYS A 20 -1.28 -10.02 -19.50
N ARG A 21 -0.11 -9.54 -19.06
CA ARG A 21 0.22 -9.41 -17.63
C ARG A 21 -0.58 -8.31 -16.96
N GLU A 22 -0.85 -7.21 -17.67
CA GLU A 22 -1.69 -6.11 -17.19
C GLU A 22 -3.18 -6.48 -17.12
N ARG A 23 -3.66 -7.37 -18.00
CA ARG A 23 -4.96 -8.05 -17.87
C ARG A 23 -4.84 -9.32 -17.02
N GLY A 24 -4.23 -9.18 -15.84
CA GLY A 24 -4.23 -10.24 -14.84
C GLY A 24 -5.65 -10.77 -14.61
N GLU A 25 -5.78 -12.10 -14.60
CA GLU A 25 -7.05 -12.76 -14.29
C GLU A 25 -7.67 -12.11 -13.05
N GLU A 26 -8.91 -11.66 -13.17
CA GLU A 26 -9.63 -11.01 -12.09
C GLU A 26 -9.68 -11.96 -10.89
N GLN A 27 -8.92 -11.63 -9.84
CA GLN A 27 -8.85 -12.48 -8.67
C GLN A 27 -9.80 -11.96 -7.61
N ILE A 28 -10.63 -12.87 -7.10
CA ILE A 28 -11.54 -12.60 -6.00
C ILE A 28 -10.92 -13.17 -4.73
N VAL A 29 -10.75 -12.32 -3.72
CA VAL A 29 -10.28 -12.69 -2.39
C VAL A 29 -11.50 -12.70 -1.46
N THR A 30 -11.72 -13.81 -0.78
CA THR A 30 -12.74 -13.93 0.27
C THR A 30 -12.10 -13.71 1.63
N LEU A 31 -12.60 -12.72 2.37
CA LEU A 31 -12.10 -12.34 3.69
C LEU A 31 -12.78 -13.17 4.79
N SER A 32 -12.24 -13.12 6.02
CA SER A 32 -12.78 -13.84 7.18
C SER A 32 -14.26 -13.53 7.47
N THR A 33 -14.73 -12.33 7.09
CA THR A 33 -16.12 -11.88 7.23
C THR A 33 -17.07 -12.43 6.16
N GLY A 34 -16.54 -13.10 5.14
CA GLY A 34 -17.28 -13.54 3.95
C GLY A 34 -17.45 -12.46 2.89
N VAL A 35 -16.94 -11.24 3.10
CA VAL A 35 -16.83 -10.23 2.04
C VAL A 35 -15.87 -10.73 0.95
N GLU A 36 -16.30 -10.58 -0.29
CA GLU A 36 -15.49 -10.90 -1.47
C GLU A 36 -15.05 -9.59 -2.12
N LEU A 37 -13.73 -9.41 -2.23
CA LEU A 37 -13.12 -8.28 -2.91
C LEU A 37 -12.43 -8.76 -4.18
N LYS A 38 -12.74 -8.12 -5.29
CA LYS A 38 -11.92 -8.20 -6.50
C LYS A 38 -10.64 -7.43 -6.26
N VAL A 39 -9.50 -8.07 -6.50
CA VAL A 39 -8.18 -7.45 -6.38
C VAL A 39 -7.57 -7.14 -7.75
N SER A 40 -6.75 -6.11 -7.83
CA SER A 40 -6.12 -5.63 -9.06
C SER A 40 -4.75 -5.02 -8.78
N SER A 41 -3.87 -5.00 -9.79
CA SER A 41 -2.56 -4.38 -9.69
C SER A 41 -2.66 -2.87 -9.43
N VAL A 42 -1.70 -2.34 -8.67
CA VAL A 42 -1.66 -0.92 -8.30
C VAL A 42 -0.49 -0.23 -8.98
N PRO A 43 -0.70 0.79 -9.83
CA PRO A 43 0.40 1.47 -10.49
C PRO A 43 1.41 2.05 -9.48
N LYS A 44 2.70 1.67 -9.63
CA LYS A 44 3.77 1.99 -8.66
C LYS A 44 3.96 3.50 -8.42
N ASN A 45 3.59 4.34 -9.39
CA ASN A 45 3.62 5.79 -9.26
C ASN A 45 2.72 6.32 -8.13
N PHE A 46 1.62 5.65 -7.80
CA PHE A 46 0.80 6.04 -6.64
C PHE A 46 1.54 5.79 -5.31
N LEU A 47 2.28 4.68 -5.22
CA LEU A 47 3.12 4.38 -4.06
C LEU A 47 4.23 5.43 -3.93
N TYR A 48 4.96 5.71 -5.01
CA TYR A 48 6.00 6.76 -4.99
C TYR A 48 5.44 8.14 -4.64
N ALA A 49 4.25 8.49 -5.15
CA ALA A 49 3.61 9.78 -4.87
C ALA A 49 3.15 9.91 -3.41
N VAL A 50 2.82 8.81 -2.73
CA VAL A 50 2.44 8.86 -1.32
C VAL A 50 3.67 8.87 -0.41
N THR A 51 4.65 8.00 -0.66
CA THR A 51 5.85 7.86 0.19
C THR A 51 6.76 9.08 0.13
N SER A 52 6.84 9.76 -1.02
CA SER A 52 7.63 10.99 -1.17
C SER A 52 7.15 12.18 -0.34
N LYS A 53 5.96 12.10 0.29
CA LYS A 53 5.44 13.13 1.20
C LYS A 53 6.00 13.02 2.61
N PHE A 54 6.63 11.90 2.95
CA PHE A 54 7.16 11.65 4.28
C PHE A 54 8.65 12.01 4.29
N GLU A 55 9.01 13.00 5.12
CA GLU A 55 10.40 13.39 5.31
C GLU A 55 11.08 12.41 6.27
N ARG A 56 12.19 11.83 5.83
CA ARG A 56 12.97 10.93 6.67
C ARG A 56 13.59 11.71 7.84
N PRO A 57 13.52 11.20 9.08
CA PRO A 57 14.23 11.79 10.21
C PRO A 57 15.73 11.93 9.93
N LYS A 58 16.30 13.07 10.30
CA LYS A 58 17.74 13.33 10.15
C LYS A 58 18.48 12.71 11.33
N VAL A 59 19.59 12.03 11.06
CA VAL A 59 20.46 11.50 12.12
C VAL A 59 21.02 12.68 12.92
N PRO A 60 20.87 12.71 14.25
CA PRO A 60 21.40 13.79 15.06
C PRO A 60 22.93 13.72 15.08
N THR A 61 23.56 14.88 15.24
CA THR A 61 25.00 14.98 15.44
C THR A 61 25.32 15.22 16.91
N TYR A 62 26.41 14.62 17.39
CA TYR A 62 26.96 14.85 18.71
C TYR A 62 28.45 15.15 18.62
N PHE A 63 28.98 15.90 19.58
CA PHE A 63 30.40 16.17 19.63
C PHE A 63 31.14 15.03 20.34
N ASN A 64 31.99 14.31 19.62
CA ASN A 64 32.82 13.26 20.18
C ASN A 64 34.09 13.86 20.78
N GLU A 65 34.13 14.06 22.10
CA GLU A 65 35.27 14.67 22.81
C GLU A 65 36.59 13.92 22.58
N GLY A 66 36.55 12.58 22.44
CA GLY A 66 37.73 11.76 22.20
C GLY A 66 38.36 11.97 20.82
N LYS A 67 37.57 12.46 19.85
CA LYS A 67 38.03 12.73 18.48
C LYS A 67 38.06 14.22 18.13
N GLY A 68 37.54 15.08 19.00
CA GLY A 68 37.49 16.52 18.81
C GLY A 68 36.68 16.97 17.58
N ARG A 69 35.64 16.21 17.20
CA ARG A 69 34.78 16.49 16.03
C ARG A 69 33.35 16.06 16.27
N GLU A 70 32.44 16.62 15.49
CA GLU A 70 31.06 16.15 15.41
C GLU A 70 31.00 14.80 14.67
N GLU A 71 30.19 13.88 15.19
CA GLU A 71 29.87 12.60 14.58
C GLU A 71 28.35 12.38 14.60
N GLU A 72 27.83 11.59 13.67
CA GLU A 72 26.43 11.17 13.67
C GLU A 72 26.19 10.18 14.81
N ASN A 73 25.02 10.30 15.47
CA ASN A 73 24.54 9.37 16.48
C ASN A 73 23.33 8.60 15.94
N PRO A 74 23.52 7.52 15.17
CA PRO A 74 22.41 6.69 14.72
C PRO A 74 21.74 5.96 15.90
N ASP A 75 22.42 5.77 17.02
CA ASP A 75 21.89 5.07 18.21
C ASP A 75 21.14 6.01 19.17
N ASP A 76 20.88 7.25 18.75
CA ASP A 76 20.11 8.21 19.54
C ASP A 76 18.66 7.70 19.73
N PRO A 77 18.17 7.58 20.98
CA PRO A 77 16.83 7.04 21.24
C PRO A 77 15.71 7.83 20.57
N ASP A 78 15.81 9.18 20.53
CA ASP A 78 14.78 10.03 19.93
C ASP A 78 14.79 9.88 18.40
N TYR A 79 15.98 9.70 17.81
CA TYR A 79 16.11 9.38 16.38
C TYR A 79 15.50 8.02 16.04
N GLN A 80 15.76 6.99 16.86
CA GLN A 80 15.20 5.66 16.64
C GLN A 80 13.67 5.66 16.75
N GLU A 81 13.12 6.33 17.77
CA GLU A 81 11.66 6.50 17.89
C GLU A 81 11.07 7.25 16.69
N ALA A 82 11.72 8.32 16.24
CA ALA A 82 11.30 9.05 15.05
C ALA A 82 11.38 8.19 13.78
N LEU A 83 12.40 7.34 13.67
CA LEU A 83 12.59 6.44 12.53
C LEU A 83 11.53 5.34 12.50
N ASP A 84 11.22 4.74 13.65
CA ASP A 84 10.15 3.73 13.78
C ASP A 84 8.79 4.33 13.40
N GLN A 85 8.48 5.53 13.92
CA GLN A 85 7.26 6.25 13.58
C GLN A 85 7.19 6.55 12.08
N TYR A 86 8.29 7.01 11.48
CA TYR A 86 8.39 7.26 10.04
C TYR A 86 8.10 5.99 9.22
N ILE A 87 8.65 4.83 9.61
CA ILE A 87 8.41 3.55 8.95
C ILE A 87 6.93 3.16 9.04
N VAL A 88 6.33 3.27 10.23
CA VAL A 88 4.91 2.98 10.46
C VAL A 88 4.02 3.88 9.61
N GLU A 89 4.33 5.16 9.51
CA GLU A 89 3.57 6.12 8.71
C GLU A 89 3.63 5.81 7.22
N ILE A 90 4.82 5.49 6.69
CA ILE A 90 4.99 5.08 5.29
C ILE A 90 4.25 3.77 5.00
N ALA A 91 4.35 2.78 5.88
CA ALA A 91 3.66 1.51 5.74
C ALA A 91 2.14 1.72 5.70
N ASN A 92 1.60 2.50 6.65
CA ASN A 92 0.18 2.83 6.69
C ASN A 92 -0.30 3.58 5.43
N ALA A 93 0.48 4.55 4.96
CA ALA A 93 0.15 5.30 3.75
C ALA A 93 0.19 4.43 2.49
N SER A 94 1.17 3.52 2.40
CA SER A 94 1.29 2.57 1.29
C SER A 94 0.13 1.58 1.30
N ASN A 95 -0.19 0.99 2.45
CA ASN A 95 -1.34 0.09 2.61
C ASN A 95 -2.65 0.78 2.23
N ASN A 96 -2.82 2.06 2.59
CA ASN A 96 -3.99 2.84 2.17
C ASN A 96 -4.12 2.95 0.66
N VAL A 97 -3.02 3.19 -0.05
CA VAL A 97 -3.01 3.25 -1.51
C VAL A 97 -3.33 1.88 -2.10
N VAL A 98 -2.68 0.82 -1.58
CA VAL A 98 -2.87 -0.55 -2.05
C VAL A 98 -4.33 -0.97 -1.88
N LEU A 99 -4.89 -0.85 -0.69
CA LEU A 99 -6.29 -1.19 -0.43
C LEU A 99 -7.24 -0.35 -1.29
N LEU A 100 -7.07 0.97 -1.33
CA LEU A 100 -8.01 1.85 -2.01
C LEU A 100 -8.00 1.69 -3.54
N ARG A 101 -6.84 1.36 -4.13
CA ARG A 101 -6.68 1.28 -5.59
C ARG A 101 -6.70 -0.16 -6.10
N GLY A 102 -6.30 -1.11 -5.27
CA GLY A 102 -6.15 -2.51 -5.61
C GLY A 102 -7.33 -3.38 -5.17
N THR A 103 -8.36 -2.83 -4.55
CA THR A 103 -9.57 -3.59 -4.18
C THR A 103 -10.85 -2.94 -4.70
N GLN A 104 -11.83 -3.80 -5.00
CA GLN A 104 -13.20 -3.42 -5.34
C GLN A 104 -14.15 -4.46 -4.73
N ILE A 105 -15.30 -4.01 -4.20
CA ILE A 105 -16.34 -4.94 -3.73
C ILE A 105 -16.88 -5.75 -4.90
N GLU A 106 -16.77 -7.08 -4.78
CA GLU A 106 -17.47 -8.04 -5.64
C GLU A 106 -18.77 -8.47 -4.96
N ARG A 107 -18.70 -8.86 -3.69
CA ARG A 107 -19.85 -9.33 -2.92
C ARG A 107 -19.76 -8.97 -1.45
N ILE A 108 -20.90 -8.57 -0.90
CA ILE A 108 -21.10 -8.38 0.53
C ILE A 108 -22.12 -9.44 1.00
N PRO A 109 -21.85 -10.18 2.10
CA PRO A 109 -22.80 -11.12 2.67
C PRO A 109 -24.14 -10.46 3.01
N GLU A 110 -25.23 -11.23 2.96
CA GLU A 110 -26.55 -10.72 3.33
C GLU A 110 -26.56 -10.24 4.79
N GLY A 111 -27.07 -9.04 5.02
CA GLY A 111 -27.12 -8.40 6.34
C GLY A 111 -25.80 -7.77 6.79
N PHE A 112 -24.73 -7.85 6.00
CA PHE A 112 -23.47 -7.17 6.30
C PHE A 112 -23.52 -5.71 5.78
N PRO A 113 -23.26 -4.70 6.63
CA PRO A 113 -23.36 -3.30 6.22
C PRO A 113 -22.27 -2.95 5.20
N GLY A 114 -22.65 -2.27 4.12
CA GLY A 114 -21.71 -1.77 3.11
C GLY A 114 -21.04 -0.45 3.49
N PRO A 115 -20.04 0.01 2.71
CA PRO A 115 -19.26 1.23 3.01
C PRO A 115 -20.07 2.54 2.97
N ASP A 116 -21.24 2.52 2.34
CA ASP A 116 -22.19 3.64 2.27
C ASP A 116 -23.50 3.33 3.00
N SER A 117 -23.55 2.25 3.79
CA SER A 117 -24.73 1.91 4.58
C SER A 117 -24.95 2.94 5.70
N LYS A 118 -26.22 3.15 6.04
CA LYS A 118 -26.59 4.10 7.09
C LYS A 118 -26.09 3.61 8.45
N GLU A 119 -26.19 2.32 8.70
CA GLU A 119 -25.77 1.64 9.92
C GLU A 119 -24.28 1.88 10.21
N TRP A 120 -23.42 1.68 9.20
CA TRP A 120 -21.98 1.96 9.31
C TRP A 120 -21.69 3.44 9.58
N ILE A 121 -22.40 4.33 8.88
CA ILE A 121 -22.20 5.78 9.04
C ILE A 121 -22.59 6.23 10.46
N GLU A 122 -23.73 5.77 10.97
CA GLU A 122 -24.19 6.07 12.32
C GLU A 122 -23.23 5.52 13.39
N GLU A 123 -22.63 4.34 13.16
CA GLU A 123 -21.62 3.78 14.05
C GLU A 123 -20.34 4.63 14.09
N MET A 124 -19.85 5.07 12.93
CA MET A 124 -18.68 5.95 12.85
C MET A 124 -18.92 7.29 13.55
N GLU A 125 -20.11 7.87 13.38
CA GLU A 125 -20.53 9.08 14.10
C GLU A 125 -20.58 8.85 15.62
N ALA A 126 -21.12 7.71 16.06
CA ALA A 126 -21.23 7.38 17.49
C ALA A 126 -19.87 7.16 18.17
N LEU A 127 -18.84 6.76 17.42
CA LEU A 127 -17.47 6.59 17.90
C LEU A 127 -16.64 7.88 17.84
N ASP A 128 -17.24 9.02 17.47
CA ASP A 128 -16.53 10.29 17.20
C ASP A 128 -15.39 10.13 16.17
N LEU A 129 -15.48 9.11 15.31
CA LEU A 129 -14.53 8.93 14.21
C LEU A 129 -14.90 9.93 13.11
N PRO A 130 -13.91 10.62 12.52
CA PRO A 130 -14.19 11.68 11.57
C PRO A 130 -15.01 11.14 10.42
N MET A 131 -16.28 11.54 10.33
CA MET A 131 -17.15 11.13 9.25
C MET A 131 -16.66 11.78 7.96
N ILE A 132 -16.17 10.96 7.04
CA ILE A 132 -15.50 11.46 5.86
C ILE A 132 -16.55 11.63 4.76
N ASN A 133 -16.81 12.89 4.40
CA ASN A 133 -17.64 13.29 3.25
C ASN A 133 -16.95 12.95 1.91
N ASN A 134 -16.41 11.74 1.80
CA ASN A 134 -15.76 11.19 0.64
C ASN A 134 -15.96 9.67 0.64
N SER A 135 -16.71 9.17 -0.33
CA SER A 135 -17.05 7.74 -0.45
C SER A 135 -15.81 6.85 -0.55
N ARG A 136 -14.71 7.33 -1.14
CA ARG A 136 -13.45 6.57 -1.23
C ARG A 136 -12.78 6.39 0.13
N VAL A 137 -12.84 7.41 0.97
CA VAL A 137 -12.23 7.31 2.30
C VAL A 137 -13.11 6.48 3.23
N ARG A 138 -14.44 6.58 3.10
CA ARG A 138 -15.37 5.64 3.77
C ARG A 138 -15.13 4.20 3.34
N TYR A 139 -14.94 3.95 2.04
CA TYR A 139 -14.58 2.63 1.53
C TYR A 139 -13.32 2.09 2.19
N LEU A 140 -12.25 2.89 2.23
CA LEU A 140 -10.99 2.46 2.86
C LEU A 140 -11.16 2.16 4.35
N ALA A 141 -11.88 3.02 5.08
CA ALA A 141 -12.17 2.81 6.50
C ALA A 141 -13.02 1.54 6.71
N TRP A 142 -14.02 1.32 5.85
CA TRP A 142 -14.86 0.13 5.87
C TRP A 142 -14.08 -1.14 5.56
N VAL A 143 -13.15 -1.11 4.59
CA VAL A 143 -12.29 -2.28 4.32
C VAL A 143 -11.48 -2.65 5.56
N LYS A 144 -10.85 -1.68 6.21
CA LYS A 144 -9.99 -1.91 7.38
C LYS A 144 -10.76 -2.24 8.66
N GLY A 145 -11.91 -1.62 8.88
CA GLY A 145 -12.66 -1.75 10.14
C GLY A 145 -13.73 -2.82 10.11
N MET A 146 -14.28 -3.12 8.93
CA MET A 146 -15.42 -4.03 8.78
C MET A 146 -15.09 -5.22 7.91
N ALA A 147 -14.63 -5.03 6.67
CA ALA A 147 -14.46 -6.15 5.74
C ALA A 147 -13.29 -7.08 6.13
N ALA A 148 -12.16 -6.50 6.54
CA ALA A 148 -10.91 -7.17 6.91
C ALA A 148 -10.50 -6.75 8.33
N PRO A 149 -11.25 -7.14 9.37
CA PRO A 149 -11.00 -6.69 10.74
C PRO A 149 -9.80 -7.39 11.39
N LEU A 150 -9.28 -8.47 10.77
CA LEU A 150 -8.14 -9.23 11.24
C LEU A 150 -6.89 -8.84 10.45
N ASP A 151 -5.74 -8.85 11.11
CA ASP A 151 -4.45 -8.56 10.46
C ASP A 151 -4.18 -9.56 9.32
N GLU A 152 -4.59 -10.82 9.48
CA GLU A 152 -4.46 -11.85 8.45
C GLU A 152 -5.21 -11.51 7.16
N ASP A 153 -6.38 -10.87 7.25
CA ASP A 153 -7.15 -10.44 6.08
C ASP A 153 -6.43 -9.32 5.33
N ILE A 154 -5.84 -8.37 6.06
CA ILE A 154 -5.06 -7.28 5.48
C ILE A 154 -3.80 -7.81 4.82
N THR A 155 -3.07 -8.71 5.50
CA THR A 155 -1.88 -9.37 4.93
C THR A 155 -2.23 -10.13 3.66
N LEU A 156 -3.32 -10.91 3.66
CA LEU A 156 -3.79 -11.62 2.46
C LEU A 156 -4.06 -10.67 1.30
N LEU A 157 -4.74 -9.54 1.54
CA LEU A 157 -4.97 -8.53 0.50
C LEU A 157 -3.66 -7.92 0.00
N MET A 158 -2.72 -7.61 0.90
CA MET A 158 -1.42 -7.05 0.51
C MET A 158 -0.61 -8.03 -0.33
N GLU A 159 -0.58 -9.31 0.05
CA GLU A 159 0.13 -10.37 -0.68
C GLU A 159 -0.45 -10.56 -2.09
N GLU A 160 -1.77 -10.65 -2.21
CA GLU A 160 -2.42 -10.86 -3.51
C GLU A 160 -2.27 -9.65 -4.44
N ILE A 161 -2.43 -8.43 -3.92
CA ILE A 161 -2.21 -7.22 -4.72
C ILE A 161 -0.73 -7.06 -5.06
N GLY A 162 0.19 -7.38 -4.14
CA GLY A 162 1.64 -7.34 -4.37
C GLY A 162 2.05 -8.29 -5.50
N ARG A 163 1.52 -9.52 -5.48
CA ARG A 163 1.69 -10.52 -6.53
C ARG A 163 1.25 -10.00 -7.89
N LEU A 164 0.10 -9.34 -7.98
CA LEU A 164 -0.42 -8.74 -9.22
C LEU A 164 0.37 -7.52 -9.68
N THR A 165 0.90 -6.74 -8.74
CA THR A 165 1.64 -5.51 -9.05
C THR A 165 3.10 -5.78 -9.44
N GLY A 166 3.60 -7.00 -9.22
CA GLY A 166 5.02 -7.30 -9.31
C GLY A 166 5.82 -6.43 -8.33
N VAL A 167 5.25 -6.22 -7.14
CA VAL A 167 5.88 -5.58 -5.98
C VAL A 167 5.94 -6.65 -4.92
N THR A 168 7.14 -7.15 -4.69
CA THR A 168 7.44 -8.00 -3.54
C THR A 168 7.52 -7.11 -2.28
N GLU A 169 7.34 -7.66 -1.07
CA GLU A 169 7.69 -6.92 0.15
C GLU A 169 9.13 -6.42 0.11
N ALA A 170 10.02 -7.17 -0.55
CA ALA A 170 11.38 -6.76 -0.81
C ALA A 170 11.48 -5.48 -1.67
N ASP A 171 10.53 -5.21 -2.57
CA ASP A 171 10.49 -3.93 -3.32
C ASP A 171 10.04 -2.75 -2.45
N VAL A 172 9.22 -2.99 -1.42
CA VAL A 172 8.82 -1.97 -0.43
C VAL A 172 9.99 -1.68 0.51
N ALA A 173 10.66 -2.72 0.99
CA ALA A 173 11.89 -2.61 1.78
C ALA A 173 13.02 -1.97 0.95
N ASP A 174 13.22 -2.38 -0.31
CA ASP A 174 14.18 -1.76 -1.23
C ASP A 174 13.84 -0.32 -1.53
N ALA A 175 12.55 0.05 -1.60
CA ALA A 175 12.17 1.45 -1.76
C ALA A 175 12.63 2.25 -0.53
N VAL A 176 12.41 1.74 0.67
CA VAL A 176 12.91 2.32 1.92
C VAL A 176 14.44 2.38 1.93
N ASP A 177 15.14 1.33 1.48
CA ASP A 177 16.60 1.22 1.45
C ASP A 177 17.27 2.05 0.35
N ARG A 178 16.63 2.24 -0.81
CA ARG A 178 17.16 3.11 -1.88
C ARG A 178 17.14 4.59 -1.48
N PHE A 179 16.31 4.97 -0.52
CA PHE A 179 16.37 6.27 0.16
C PHE A 179 17.40 6.31 1.32
N GLN A 180 18.12 5.21 1.57
CA GLN A 180 19.24 5.15 2.52
C GLN A 180 20.61 5.44 1.90
N ARG A 181 20.71 5.62 0.57
CA ARG A 181 21.94 6.01 -0.12
C ARG A 181 21.91 7.45 -0.62
#